data_AF-A0A7V5XCF4-F1
#
_entry.id   AF-A0A7V5XCF4-F1
#
_cell.length_a   1.000
_cell.length_b   1.000
_cell.length_c   1.000
_cell.angle_alpha   90.00
_cell.angle_beta   90.00
_cell.angle_gamma   90.00
#
_symmetry.space_group_name_H-M   'P 1'
#
loop_
_entity.id
_entity.type
_entity.pdbx_description
1 polymer ?
#
loop_
_entity_poly.entity_id
_entity_poly.type
_entity_poly.pdbx_seq_one_letter_code
_entity_poly.pdbx_strand_id
1 'polypeptide(L)'
;MRHVLVCTTGYGDHWAGTIARKKAKAQSMTEAERARARPGTPEEHADGHRGPHCGEHGGGNLYEIFKKKLAVAGITDVVLSPNACIAQHVAGCMVMVYPDGIWYAVHSPDAIDRIVDEHLLGGQPVEELVHRRLKPADGQGLGCGLAGQATGS
;
A
#
# COMPACT_ATOMS: atom_id res chain seq x y z
N MET A 1 -0.77 -2.72 -19.29
CA MET A 1 -1.57 -3.17 -18.13
C MET A 1 -1.04 -2.47 -16.90
N ARG A 2 -1.88 -1.70 -16.20
CA ARG A 2 -1.50 -0.99 -14.97
C ARG A 2 -1.97 -1.75 -13.73
N HIS A 3 -1.25 -1.62 -12.62
CA HIS A 3 -1.64 -2.14 -11.31
C HIS A 3 -1.87 -0.99 -10.35
N VAL A 4 -3.08 -0.89 -9.81
CA VAL A 4 -3.48 0.11 -8.83
C VAL A 4 -3.57 -0.56 -7.46
N LEU A 5 -2.72 -0.10 -6.55
CA LEU A 5 -2.60 -0.61 -5.18
C LEU A 5 -3.12 0.43 -4.20
N VAL A 6 -4.23 0.14 -3.51
CA VAL A 6 -4.83 1.05 -2.53
C VAL A 6 -4.53 0.55 -1.12
N CYS A 7 -3.86 1.36 -0.30
CA CYS A 7 -3.62 1.02 1.09
C CYS A 7 -4.93 1.06 1.87
N THR A 8 -5.39 -0.10 2.35
CA THR A 8 -6.62 -0.24 3.14
C THR A 8 -6.34 -0.57 4.61
N THR A 9 -5.07 -0.48 5.04
CA THR A 9 -4.68 -0.84 6.42
C THR A 9 -5.34 0.09 7.43
N GLY A 10 -5.89 -0.49 8.50
CA GLY A 10 -6.69 0.23 9.50
C GLY A 10 -8.17 0.37 9.13
N TYR A 11 -8.54 0.22 7.85
CA TYR A 11 -9.92 0.01 7.43
C TYR A 11 -10.13 -1.47 7.64
N GLY A 12 -10.46 -1.78 8.89
CA GLY A 12 -10.15 -3.05 9.50
C GLY A 12 -10.45 -4.17 8.55
N ASP A 13 -9.55 -5.14 8.40
CA ASP A 13 -10.06 -6.48 8.53
C ASP A 13 -11.23 -6.81 7.54
N HIS A 14 -11.18 -6.28 6.32
CA HIS A 14 -12.37 -5.80 5.56
C HIS A 14 -13.15 -6.88 4.79
N TRP A 15 -12.92 -8.14 5.13
CA TRP A 15 -13.75 -9.27 4.72
C TRP A 15 -13.99 -10.10 5.98
N ALA A 16 -15.20 -10.07 6.54
CA ALA A 16 -15.54 -10.73 7.81
C ALA A 16 -15.03 -12.19 7.92
N GLY A 17 -15.18 -12.99 6.87
CA GLY A 17 -14.61 -14.34 6.75
C GLY A 17 -13.07 -14.45 6.77
N THR A 18 -12.34 -13.47 6.23
CA THR A 18 -10.87 -13.44 6.33
C THR A 18 -10.41 -13.19 7.76
N ILE A 19 -11.23 -12.48 8.53
CA ILE A 19 -10.96 -12.16 9.95
C ILE A 19 -11.30 -13.31 10.82
N ALA A 20 -12.45 -13.94 10.58
CA ALA A 20 -12.78 -15.21 11.21
C ALA A 20 -11.67 -16.24 10.98
N ARG A 21 -11.14 -16.36 9.75
CA ARG A 21 -10.03 -17.26 9.42
C ARG A 21 -8.71 -16.90 10.12
N LYS A 22 -8.31 -15.62 10.08
CA LYS A 22 -7.08 -15.15 10.75
C LYS A 22 -7.18 -15.32 12.26
N LYS A 23 -8.34 -15.02 12.86
CA LYS A 23 -8.65 -15.22 14.27
C LYS A 23 -8.62 -16.70 14.64
N ALA A 24 -9.26 -17.57 13.85
CA ALA A 24 -9.24 -19.02 14.06
C ALA A 24 -7.81 -19.58 13.99
N LYS A 25 -7.01 -19.15 13.01
CA LYS A 25 -5.60 -19.51 12.89
C LYS A 25 -4.79 -19.03 14.10
N ALA A 26 -4.95 -17.77 14.49
CA ALA A 26 -4.27 -17.22 15.67
C ALA A 26 -4.66 -17.96 16.95
N GLN A 27 -5.90 -18.45 17.04
CA GLN A 27 -6.39 -19.26 18.15
C GLN A 27 -5.83 -20.69 18.13
N SER A 28 -5.61 -21.27 16.96
CA SER A 28 -5.08 -22.64 16.80
C SER A 28 -3.55 -22.76 16.89
N MET A 29 -2.82 -21.64 16.97
CA MET A 29 -1.36 -21.68 17.04
C MET A 29 -0.86 -22.20 18.38
N THR A 30 0.12 -23.10 18.32
CA THR A 30 0.89 -23.57 19.47
C THR A 30 1.76 -22.45 20.05
N GLU A 31 2.24 -22.65 21.28
CA GLU A 31 3.07 -21.68 21.98
C GLU A 31 4.38 -21.38 21.25
N ALA A 32 5.02 -22.39 20.66
CA ALA A 32 6.22 -22.24 19.85
C ALA A 32 5.96 -21.46 18.55
N GLU A 33 4.82 -21.70 17.89
CA GLU A 33 4.42 -20.96 16.69
C GLU A 33 4.11 -19.49 17.02
N ARG A 34 3.47 -19.23 18.17
CA ARG A 34 3.20 -17.87 18.65
C ARG A 34 4.49 -17.13 19.01
N ALA A 35 5.44 -17.81 19.64
CA ALA A 35 6.75 -17.24 19.96
C ALA A 35 7.51 -16.83 18.69
N ARG A 36 7.47 -17.65 17.63
CA ARG A 36 8.10 -17.34 16.34
C ARG A 36 7.39 -16.24 15.56
N ALA A 37 6.07 -16.12 15.70
CA ALA A 37 5.27 -15.09 15.03
C ALA A 37 5.20 -13.76 15.80
N ARG A 38 5.80 -13.69 17.00
CA ARG A 38 5.80 -12.48 17.82
C ARG A 38 6.57 -11.38 17.08
N PRO A 39 5.96 -10.21 16.83
CA PRO A 39 6.71 -9.08 16.33
C PRO A 39 7.83 -8.71 17.31
N GLY A 40 8.91 -8.13 16.80
CA GLY A 40 10.01 -7.62 17.63
C GLY A 40 9.53 -6.62 18.70
N THR A 41 10.37 -6.38 19.70
CA THR A 41 10.11 -5.47 20.80
C THR A 41 9.84 -4.03 20.31
N PRO A 42 9.19 -3.20 21.12
CA PRO A 42 8.99 -1.79 20.79
C PRO A 42 10.29 -1.03 20.47
N GLU A 43 11.41 -1.33 21.12
CA GLU A 43 12.73 -0.78 20.75
C GLU A 43 13.26 -1.29 19.39
N GLU A 44 12.85 -2.48 18.96
CA GLU A 44 13.19 -3.08 17.66
C GLU A 44 12.30 -2.54 16.50
N HIS A 45 11.21 -1.83 16.81
CA HIS A 45 10.26 -1.23 15.86
C HIS A 45 10.13 0.31 15.99
N ALA A 46 11.05 0.96 16.72
CA ALA A 46 10.73 2.14 17.53
C ALA A 46 10.33 3.45 16.86
N ASP A 47 10.67 3.75 15.60
CA ASP A 47 10.23 5.05 15.02
C ASP A 47 8.92 4.93 14.24
N GLY A 48 7.96 4.26 14.89
CA GLY A 48 6.64 3.92 14.38
C GLY A 48 5.92 5.14 13.82
N HIS A 49 5.60 5.08 12.54
CA HIS A 49 4.79 6.05 11.81
C HIS A 49 3.55 6.45 12.65
N ARG A 50 3.55 7.69 13.15
CA ARG A 50 2.50 8.24 14.01
C ARG A 50 1.35 8.80 13.17
N GLY A 51 0.12 8.46 13.53
CA GLY A 51 -1.10 9.01 12.93
C GLY A 51 -2.12 7.92 12.56
N PRO A 52 -3.32 8.32 12.12
CA PRO A 52 -4.32 7.37 11.64
C PRO A 52 -3.82 6.67 10.38
N HIS A 53 -4.06 5.36 10.27
CA HIS A 53 -3.70 4.62 9.07
C HIS A 53 -4.65 4.95 7.91
N CYS A 54 -4.22 4.66 6.67
CA CYS A 54 -4.97 4.99 5.44
C CYS A 54 -6.43 4.53 5.46
N GLY A 55 -6.69 3.41 6.11
CA GLY A 55 -8.02 2.90 6.23
C GLY A 55 -8.89 3.56 7.30
N GLU A 56 -8.29 4.12 8.36
CA GLU A 56 -8.99 5.04 9.27
C GLU A 56 -9.33 6.37 8.56
N HIS A 57 -8.58 6.72 7.51
CA HIS A 57 -8.92 7.79 6.56
C HIS A 57 -9.95 7.38 5.49
N GLY A 58 -10.58 6.20 5.60
CA GLY A 58 -11.57 5.73 4.64
C GLY A 58 -10.98 5.03 3.41
N GLY A 59 -9.72 4.60 3.45
CA GLY A 59 -9.03 3.93 2.33
C GLY A 59 -9.75 2.71 1.75
N GLY A 60 -10.50 1.95 2.56
CA GLY A 60 -11.32 0.85 2.01
C GLY A 60 -12.57 1.33 1.27
N ASN A 61 -13.17 2.45 1.69
CA ASN A 61 -14.22 3.07 0.89
C ASN A 61 -13.65 3.58 -0.45
N LEU A 62 -12.46 4.17 -0.43
CA LEU A 62 -11.76 4.60 -1.65
C LEU A 62 -11.50 3.41 -2.59
N TYR A 63 -11.10 2.24 -2.05
CA TYR A 63 -10.95 1.01 -2.84
C TYR A 63 -12.26 0.58 -3.52
N GLU A 64 -13.39 0.59 -2.80
CA GLU A 64 -14.69 0.22 -3.38
C GLU A 64 -15.16 1.22 -4.46
N ILE A 65 -14.84 2.51 -4.29
CA ILE A 65 -15.12 3.54 -5.31
C ILE A 65 -14.28 3.28 -6.56
N PHE A 66 -12.98 3.02 -6.41
CA PHE A 66 -12.11 2.61 -7.52
C PHE A 66 -12.70 1.42 -8.27
N LYS A 67 -13.07 0.37 -7.54
CA LYS A 67 -13.64 -0.86 -8.12
C LYS A 67 -14.90 -0.57 -8.94
N LYS A 68 -15.83 0.23 -8.40
CA LYS A 68 -17.05 0.63 -9.11
C LYS A 68 -16.74 1.44 -10.36
N LYS A 69 -15.83 2.41 -10.27
CA LYS A 69 -15.48 3.27 -11.41
C LYS A 69 -14.79 2.53 -12.53
N LEU A 70 -13.82 1.67 -12.22
CA LEU A 70 -13.16 0.84 -13.22
C LEU A 70 -14.18 -0.07 -13.94
N ALA A 71 -15.16 -0.61 -13.21
CA ALA A 71 -16.23 -1.42 -13.80
C ALA A 71 -17.15 -0.60 -14.73
N VAL A 72 -17.55 0.60 -14.32
CA VAL A 72 -18.39 1.50 -15.15
C VAL A 72 -17.65 1.97 -16.40
N ALA A 73 -16.37 2.30 -16.28
CA ALA A 73 -15.53 2.71 -17.40
C ALA A 73 -15.17 1.56 -18.37
N GLY A 74 -15.50 0.31 -18.03
CA GLY A 74 -15.20 -0.86 -18.86
C GLY A 74 -13.70 -1.14 -19.00
N ILE A 75 -12.89 -0.66 -18.06
CA ILE A 75 -11.43 -0.78 -18.11
C ILE A 75 -11.04 -2.22 -17.75
N THR A 76 -10.39 -2.91 -18.69
CA THR A 76 -9.95 -4.31 -18.51
C THR A 76 -8.44 -4.45 -18.36
N ASP A 77 -7.67 -3.40 -18.65
CA ASP A 77 -6.20 -3.38 -18.59
C ASP A 77 -5.65 -2.81 -17.28
N VAL A 78 -6.51 -2.62 -16.27
CA VAL A 78 -6.15 -2.22 -14.91
C VAL A 78 -6.49 -3.33 -13.93
N VAL A 79 -5.49 -3.76 -13.17
CA VAL A 79 -5.70 -4.62 -12.01
C VAL A 79 -5.79 -3.72 -10.78
N LEU A 80 -6.86 -3.87 -10.00
CA LEU A 80 -7.02 -3.16 -8.72
C LEU A 80 -6.74 -4.15 -7.57
N SER A 81 -5.97 -3.74 -6.57
CA SER A 81 -5.68 -4.61 -5.42
C SER A 81 -5.55 -3.81 -4.12
N PRO A 82 -6.04 -4.38 -2.99
CA PRO A 82 -5.79 -3.80 -1.68
C PRO A 82 -4.33 -4.04 -1.27
N ASN A 83 -3.81 -3.14 -0.45
CA ASN A 83 -2.41 -3.09 -0.03
C ASN A 83 -2.31 -2.90 1.49
N ALA A 84 -1.28 -3.49 2.09
CA ALA A 84 -0.91 -3.30 3.49
C ALA A 84 -0.28 -1.90 3.72
N CYS A 85 0.07 -1.59 4.98
CA CYS A 85 0.65 -0.29 5.31
C CYS A 85 2.02 -0.17 4.64
N ILE A 86 2.22 0.92 3.90
CA ILE A 86 3.49 1.28 3.27
C ILE A 86 4.21 2.42 4.00
N ALA A 87 3.89 2.62 5.28
CA ALA A 87 4.64 3.56 6.12
C ALA A 87 4.57 5.05 5.68
N GLN A 88 3.54 5.44 4.90
CA GLN A 88 3.37 6.81 4.36
C GLN A 88 2.02 7.44 4.73
N HIS A 89 1.28 6.87 5.68
CA HIS A 89 -0.09 7.28 6.00
C HIS A 89 -0.21 8.72 6.55
N VAL A 90 0.89 9.30 7.05
CA VAL A 90 0.95 10.71 7.47
C VAL A 90 0.60 11.69 6.34
N ALA A 91 0.78 11.28 5.08
CA ALA A 91 0.45 12.08 3.92
C ALA A 91 -0.99 11.86 3.43
N GLY A 92 -1.74 10.90 3.98
CA GLY A 92 -3.10 10.55 3.54
C GLY A 92 -3.26 9.07 3.17
N CYS A 93 -4.38 8.75 2.50
CA CYS A 93 -4.58 7.40 1.98
C CYS A 93 -3.69 7.18 0.76
N MET A 94 -2.85 6.15 0.80
CA MET A 94 -1.87 5.91 -0.26
C MET A 94 -2.45 5.05 -1.37
N VAL A 95 -2.29 5.52 -2.61
CA VAL A 95 -2.59 4.76 -3.83
C VAL A 95 -1.34 4.73 -4.71
N MET A 96 -0.92 3.55 -5.18
CA MET A 96 0.23 3.41 -6.08
C MET A 96 -0.22 2.91 -7.44
N VAL A 97 0.33 3.47 -8.51
CA VAL A 97 0.08 3.05 -9.89
C VAL A 97 1.39 2.56 -10.52
N TYR A 98 1.43 1.29 -10.87
CA TYR A 98 2.53 0.66 -11.61
C TYR A 98 2.11 0.33 -13.05
N PRO A 99 3.03 0.34 -14.04
CA PRO A 99 4.48 0.59 -13.93
C PRO A 99 4.87 2.07 -13.82
N ASP A 100 3.90 2.97 -13.85
CA ASP A 100 4.09 4.42 -13.93
C ASP A 100 4.90 5.00 -12.76
N GLY A 101 5.00 4.27 -11.65
CA GLY A 101 5.85 4.62 -10.51
C GLY A 101 5.31 5.79 -9.70
N ILE A 102 4.01 6.04 -9.76
CA ILE A 102 3.37 7.19 -9.13
C ILE A 102 2.64 6.76 -7.86
N TRP A 103 2.89 7.49 -6.78
CA TRP A 103 2.24 7.31 -5.50
C TRP A 103 1.41 8.55 -5.23
N TYR A 104 0.10 8.37 -5.11
CA TYR A 104 -0.86 9.41 -4.77
C TYR A 104 -1.15 9.43 -3.28
N ALA A 105 -1.21 10.63 -2.71
CA ALA A 105 -1.85 10.89 -1.44
C ALA A 105 -3.31 11.30 -1.70
N VAL A 106 -4.25 10.47 -1.27
CA VAL A 106 -5.68 10.63 -1.52
C VAL A 106 -6.38 10.98 -0.21
N HIS A 107 -7.16 12.06 -0.23
CA HIS A 107 -7.92 12.56 0.92
C HIS A 107 -9.43 12.60 0.69
N SER A 108 -9.89 12.42 -0.55
CA SER A 108 -11.31 12.51 -0.91
C SER A 108 -11.70 11.51 -2.01
N PRO A 109 -12.99 11.18 -2.13
CA PRO A 109 -13.52 10.42 -3.27
C PRO A 109 -13.25 11.08 -4.62
N ASP A 110 -13.36 12.41 -4.74
CA ASP A 110 -13.22 13.13 -6.01
C ASP A 110 -11.82 12.98 -6.62
N ALA A 111 -10.80 12.77 -5.78
CA ALA A 111 -9.46 12.46 -6.23
C ALA A 111 -9.37 11.13 -6.99
N ILE A 112 -10.24 10.15 -6.68
CA ILE A 112 -10.31 8.88 -7.43
C ILE A 112 -10.78 9.13 -8.85
N ASP A 113 -11.76 10.01 -9.01
CA ASP A 113 -12.36 10.34 -10.30
C ASP A 113 -11.27 10.90 -11.23
N ARG A 114 -10.52 11.87 -10.72
CA ARG A 114 -9.36 12.44 -11.42
C ARG A 114 -8.31 11.38 -11.76
N ILE A 115 -7.95 10.50 -10.82
CA ILE A 115 -6.95 9.46 -11.08
C ILE A 115 -7.44 8.49 -12.17
N VAL A 116 -8.71 8.11 -12.17
CA VAL A 116 -9.27 7.20 -13.19
C VAL A 116 -9.31 7.90 -14.56
N ASP A 117 -9.86 9.11 -14.61
CA ASP A 117 -10.13 9.82 -15.86
C ASP A 117 -8.86 10.42 -16.49
N GLU A 118 -8.06 11.14 -15.70
CA GLU A 118 -6.85 11.82 -16.19
C GLU A 118 -5.69 10.83 -16.35
N HIS A 119 -5.44 9.97 -15.34
CA HIS A 119 -4.25 9.13 -15.32
C HIS A 119 -4.46 7.75 -15.95
N LEU A 120 -5.45 6.99 -15.49
CA LEU A 120 -5.63 5.61 -15.99
C LEU A 120 -6.15 5.59 -17.43
N LEU A 121 -7.11 6.46 -17.76
CA LEU A 121 -7.68 6.62 -19.10
C LEU A 121 -6.87 7.60 -19.96
N GLY A 122 -6.60 8.81 -19.45
CA GLY A 122 -5.91 9.87 -20.20
C GLY A 122 -4.37 9.74 -20.25
N GLY A 123 -3.77 8.88 -19.44
CA GLY A 123 -2.33 8.70 -19.38
C GLY A 123 -1.56 9.87 -18.75
N GLN A 124 -2.25 10.84 -18.16
CA GLN A 124 -1.66 12.04 -17.53
C GLN A 124 -1.77 11.95 -16.01
N PRO A 125 -0.65 11.94 -15.27
CA PRO A 125 -0.68 11.96 -13.81
C PRO A 125 -1.38 13.19 -13.25
N VAL A 126 -2.14 13.01 -12.16
CA VAL A 126 -2.79 14.12 -11.44
C VAL A 126 -1.74 14.77 -10.52
N GLU A 127 -0.95 15.71 -11.06
CA GLU A 127 0.23 16.27 -10.40
C GLU A 127 -0.02 16.77 -8.97
N GLU A 128 -1.18 17.37 -8.71
CA GLU A 128 -1.57 17.88 -7.39
C GLU A 128 -1.67 16.80 -6.31
N LEU A 129 -1.94 15.55 -6.70
CA LEU A 129 -2.10 14.43 -5.78
C LEU A 129 -0.80 13.62 -5.61
N VAL A 130 0.23 13.90 -6.43
CA VAL A 130 1.46 13.10 -6.45
C VAL A 130 2.25 13.35 -5.17
N HIS A 131 2.30 12.33 -4.31
CA HIS A 131 3.13 12.30 -3.10
C HIS A 131 4.57 11.91 -3.41
N ARG A 132 4.76 10.93 -4.30
CA ARG A 132 6.09 10.43 -4.67
C ARG A 132 6.11 9.87 -6.07
N ARG A 133 7.21 10.13 -6.79
CA ARG A 133 7.58 9.43 -8.02
C ARG A 133 8.75 8.51 -7.73
N LEU A 134 8.57 7.22 -8.01
CA LEU A 134 9.67 6.29 -8.04
C LEU A 134 10.50 6.56 -9.28
N LYS A 135 11.81 6.62 -9.11
CA LYS A 135 12.70 6.58 -10.27
C LYS A 135 12.45 5.26 -11.00
N PRO A 136 12.41 5.27 -12.35
CA PRO A 136 12.45 4.03 -13.11
C PRO A 136 13.63 3.19 -12.62
N ALA A 137 13.41 1.89 -12.43
CA ALA A 137 14.51 0.99 -12.12
C ALA A 137 15.52 1.08 -13.27
N ASP A 138 16.71 1.59 -12.99
CA ASP A 138 17.83 1.67 -13.93
C ASP A 138 18.54 0.31 -14.09
N GLY A 139 17.98 -0.76 -13.51
CA GLY A 139 18.56 -2.11 -13.49
C GLY A 139 19.70 -2.26 -12.47
N GLN A 140 20.11 -1.18 -11.80
CA GLN A 140 21.10 -1.22 -10.73
C GLN A 140 20.31 -1.38 -9.43
N GLY A 141 20.05 -2.62 -9.02
CA GLY A 141 19.42 -2.87 -7.72
C GLY A 141 20.11 -2.07 -6.59
N LEU A 142 19.41 -1.77 -5.49
CA LEU A 142 20.03 -1.15 -4.32
C LEU A 142 21.24 -2.00 -3.93
N GLY A 143 22.45 -1.51 -4.20
CA GLY A 143 23.67 -2.21 -3.85
C GLY A 143 23.61 -2.47 -2.35
N CYS A 144 23.47 -3.73 -1.96
CA CYS A 144 23.64 -4.14 -0.57
C CYS A 144 25.14 -3.94 -0.27
N GLY A 145 25.49 -2.71 0.10
CA GLY A 145 26.83 -2.33 0.52
C GLY A 145 27.15 -2.95 1.87
N LEU A 146 27.30 -4.27 1.90
CA LEU A 146 28.13 -4.92 2.90
C LEU A 146 29.57 -4.63 2.50
N ALA A 147 30.03 -3.42 2.84
CA ALA A 147 31.44 -3.09 2.83
C ALA A 147 32.13 -4.00 3.85
N GLY A 148 32.67 -5.11 3.36
CA GLY A 148 33.63 -5.92 4.11
C GLY A 148 34.80 -5.04 4.48
N GLN A 149 34.93 -4.71 5.76
CA GLN A 149 36.19 -4.24 6.32
C GLN A 149 37.10 -5.46 6.44
N ALA A 150 37.78 -5.81 5.36
CA ALA A 150 38.96 -6.65 5.43
C ALA A 150 40.09 -5.77 5.99
N THR A 151 40.28 -5.80 7.31
CA THR A 151 41.49 -5.26 7.94
C THR A 151 42.66 -6.16 7.56
N GLY A 152 43.56 -5.65 6.73
CA GLY A 152 44.87 -6.24 6.54
C GLY A 152 45.77 -5.98 7.75
N SER A 153 46.44 -7.03 8.20
CA SER A 153 47.89 -7.05 8.42
C SER A 153 48.39 -8.48 8.51
#